data_AF-A0A0N0D718-F1
#
_entry.id   AF-A0A0N0D718-F1
#
_cell.length_a   1.000
_cell.length_b   1.000
_cell.length_c   1.000
_cell.angle_alpha   90.00
_cell.angle_beta   90.00
_cell.angle_gamma   90.00
#
_symmetry.space_group_name_H-M   'P 1'
#
loop_
_entity.id
_entity.type
_entity.pdbx_description
1 polymer ?
#
loop_
_entity_poly.entity_id
_entity_poly.type
_entity_poly.pdbx_seq_one_letter_code
_entity_poly.pdbx_strand_id
1 'polypeptide(L)'
;MKVYCFFLLIAIGAIQTALALDIPEIPLEVLVQSPSPIIMLLIDDSSSMNASILASPDNEILSNYFYVFDDPENHVLTSLTSLQTIIPPDQAGSWQARCSGYNRLYYNPHKIYFPWPYWSDIQEELKDKKANLNCPPYHPLKSKCLNLDDPYFTNENISISHAHFFSFDDTNANAILDFDETLFLIELSGKDQLLLVHKIIQPDLGIAKENMEQVSLSQLPESIRLNTSGEPMNYTHQRQNFANWFSFHRRKEFVIKYQMACLVDKVR
;
A
#
# COMPACT_ATOMS: atom_id res chain seq x y z
N MET A 1 46.86 62.15 -68.89
CA MET A 1 46.70 60.81 -68.29
C MET A 1 45.22 60.67 -67.93
N LYS A 2 44.52 59.75 -68.59
CA LYS A 2 43.07 59.56 -68.54
C LYS A 2 42.67 58.89 -67.23
N VAL A 3 41.55 59.31 -66.63
CA VAL A 3 40.70 58.45 -65.79
C VAL A 3 39.26 58.68 -66.20
N TYR A 4 38.57 57.58 -66.53
CA TYR A 4 37.23 57.51 -67.08
C TYR A 4 36.16 57.39 -65.98
N CYS A 5 34.98 57.92 -66.29
CA CYS A 5 33.60 57.49 -65.94
C CYS A 5 33.32 56.74 -64.63
N PHE A 6 32.26 57.12 -63.91
CA PHE A 6 30.91 56.57 -64.14
C PHE A 6 29.87 57.26 -63.24
N PHE A 7 28.77 57.73 -63.82
CA PHE A 7 27.54 58.09 -63.13
C PHE A 7 26.65 56.84 -63.14
N LEU A 8 26.16 56.36 -61.98
CA LEU A 8 24.98 55.48 -61.96
C LEU A 8 24.18 55.67 -60.66
N LEU A 9 22.92 56.03 -60.86
CA LEU A 9 21.83 56.14 -59.88
C LEU A 9 21.56 54.79 -59.21
N ILE A 10 21.40 54.76 -57.89
CA ILE A 10 20.61 53.76 -57.19
C ILE A 10 19.68 54.47 -56.20
N ALA A 11 18.39 54.49 -56.55
CA ALA A 11 17.31 54.85 -55.64
C ALA A 11 16.99 53.63 -54.77
N ILE A 12 17.17 53.74 -53.45
CA ILE A 12 16.59 52.81 -52.48
C ILE A 12 16.03 53.66 -51.34
N GLY A 13 14.74 53.49 -51.09
CA GLY A 13 13.91 54.32 -50.24
C GLY A 13 14.37 54.40 -48.79
N ALA A 14 13.92 55.47 -48.13
CA ALA A 14 14.05 55.66 -46.70
C ALA A 14 13.43 54.47 -45.96
N ILE A 15 14.27 53.60 -45.41
CA ILE A 15 13.85 52.68 -44.36
C ILE A 15 13.92 53.48 -43.07
N GLN A 16 12.76 53.85 -42.55
CA GLN A 16 12.63 54.28 -41.16
C GLN A 16 13.08 53.13 -40.28
N THR A 17 14.31 53.20 -39.78
CA THR A 17 14.70 52.42 -38.60
C THR A 17 13.95 53.00 -37.41
N ALA A 18 12.76 52.45 -37.14
CA ALA A 18 12.18 52.53 -35.81
C ALA A 18 13.20 51.87 -34.87
N LEU A 19 13.88 52.66 -34.05
CA LEU A 19 14.54 52.13 -32.86
C LEU A 19 13.41 51.60 -31.98
N ALA A 20 13.14 50.30 -32.09
CA ALA A 20 12.33 49.60 -31.12
C ALA A 20 13.07 49.70 -29.78
N LEU A 21 12.55 50.57 -28.91
CA LEU A 21 12.93 50.58 -27.51
C LEU A 21 12.42 49.26 -26.94
N ASP A 22 13.33 48.31 -26.71
CA ASP A 22 13.01 47.00 -26.14
C ASP A 22 12.66 47.21 -24.66
N ILE A 23 11.36 47.35 -24.39
CA ILE A 23 10.86 47.47 -23.03
C ILE A 23 10.89 46.04 -22.46
N PRO A 24 11.65 45.78 -21.38
CA PRO A 24 11.67 44.44 -20.80
C PRO A 24 10.27 44.07 -20.33
N GLU A 25 9.75 42.93 -20.79
CA GLU A 25 8.43 42.40 -20.40
C GLU A 25 8.37 41.96 -18.92
N ILE A 26 9.46 42.13 -18.18
CA ILE A 26 9.62 41.77 -16.79
C ILE A 26 10.10 42.99 -16.00
N PRO A 27 9.40 43.39 -14.92
CA PRO A 27 9.86 44.45 -14.03
C PRO A 27 11.26 44.14 -13.48
N LEU A 28 12.16 45.13 -13.51
CA LEU A 28 13.54 44.97 -13.03
C LEU A 28 13.61 44.72 -11.51
N GLU A 29 12.56 45.09 -10.79
CA GLU A 29 12.37 44.80 -9.38
C GLU A 29 11.04 44.09 -9.18
N VAL A 30 11.17 42.88 -8.63
CA VAL A 30 10.20 42.00 -7.97
C VAL A 30 10.22 40.60 -8.59
N LEU A 31 11.40 39.98 -8.59
CA LEU A 31 11.45 38.56 -8.24
C LEU A 31 11.20 38.52 -6.72
N VAL A 32 9.93 38.54 -6.27
CA VAL A 32 9.63 38.01 -4.93
C VAL A 32 9.95 36.52 -5.03
N GLN A 33 11.23 36.18 -4.83
CA GLN A 33 11.58 34.85 -4.42
C GLN A 33 11.04 34.75 -3.00
N SER A 34 9.80 34.25 -2.88
CA SER A 34 9.23 33.92 -1.58
C SER A 34 10.31 33.13 -0.82
N PRO A 35 10.66 33.51 0.42
CA PRO A 35 11.64 32.76 1.18
C PRO A 35 11.19 31.30 1.24
N SER A 36 12.15 30.36 1.18
CA SER A 36 11.83 28.94 1.22
C SER A 36 10.84 28.64 2.36
N PRO A 37 9.70 27.99 2.08
CA PRO A 37 8.70 27.75 3.11
C PRO A 37 9.29 26.89 4.22
N ILE A 38 9.09 27.30 5.47
CA ILE A 38 9.37 26.43 6.62
C ILE A 38 8.16 25.54 6.81
N ILE A 39 8.33 24.25 6.55
CA ILE A 39 7.30 23.23 6.81
C ILE A 39 7.62 22.62 8.18
N MET A 40 6.68 22.77 9.13
CA MET A 40 6.72 22.05 10.41
C MET A 40 5.79 20.84 10.33
N LEU A 41 6.34 19.64 10.49
CA LEU A 41 5.58 18.40 10.57
C LEU A 41 5.42 18.01 12.03
N LEU A 42 4.17 17.89 12.50
CA LEU A 42 3.84 17.33 13.81
C LEU A 42 3.34 15.91 13.58
N ILE A 43 3.95 14.94 14.25
CA ILE A 43 3.66 13.51 14.07
C ILE A 43 3.25 12.95 15.42
N ASP A 44 2.15 12.21 15.43
CA ASP A 44 1.71 11.47 16.61
C ASP A 44 2.65 10.28 16.87
N ASP A 45 3.17 10.18 18.09
CA ASP A 45 4.00 9.07 18.58
C ASP A 45 3.26 8.18 19.59
N SER A 46 1.93 8.31 19.66
CA SER A 46 1.10 7.50 20.56
C SER A 46 1.22 6.01 20.28
N SER A 47 0.98 5.19 21.31
CA SER A 47 0.97 3.72 21.18
C SER A 47 -0.06 3.20 20.17
N SER A 48 -1.11 3.98 19.90
CA SER A 48 -2.15 3.65 18.92
C SER A 48 -1.62 3.65 17.48
N MET A 49 -0.49 4.33 17.22
CA MET A 49 0.20 4.32 15.93
C MET A 49 0.88 2.98 15.62
N ASN A 50 1.11 2.13 16.62
CA ASN A 50 1.62 0.77 16.40
C ASN A 50 0.52 -0.21 15.93
N ALA A 51 -0.76 0.18 15.95
CA ALA A 51 -1.87 -0.68 15.57
C ALA A 51 -1.81 -1.14 14.10
N SER A 52 -2.28 -2.37 13.83
CA SER A 52 -2.45 -2.93 12.48
C SER A 52 -3.91 -3.07 12.05
N ILE A 53 -4.83 -2.58 12.88
CA ILE A 53 -6.25 -2.45 12.56
C ILE A 53 -6.58 -0.95 12.41
N LEU A 54 -7.18 -0.62 11.26
CA LEU A 54 -7.81 0.66 10.96
C LEU A 54 -9.17 0.37 10.33
N ALA A 55 -10.17 0.28 11.19
CA ALA A 55 -11.55 0.00 10.81
C ALA A 55 -12.43 1.25 10.98
N SER A 56 -13.62 1.19 10.40
CA SER A 56 -14.64 2.21 10.63
C SER A 56 -15.08 2.22 12.11
N PRO A 57 -15.39 3.39 12.71
CA PRO A 57 -15.74 3.49 14.13
C PRO A 57 -17.00 2.72 14.54
N ASP A 58 -17.91 2.46 13.60
CA ASP A 58 -19.14 1.69 13.75
C ASP A 58 -18.92 0.16 13.65
N ASN A 59 -17.71 -0.29 13.33
CA ASN A 59 -17.39 -1.71 13.33
C ASN A 59 -17.18 -2.23 14.76
N GLU A 60 -18.24 -2.78 15.35
CA GLU A 60 -18.25 -3.29 16.72
C GLU A 60 -17.29 -4.47 16.96
N ILE A 61 -16.94 -5.22 15.91
CA ILE A 61 -16.04 -6.36 16.02
C ILE A 61 -14.61 -5.86 16.15
N LEU A 62 -14.17 -5.02 15.21
CA LEU A 62 -12.80 -4.55 15.10
C LEU A 62 -12.46 -3.44 16.09
N SER A 63 -13.46 -2.72 16.64
CA SER A 63 -13.24 -1.67 17.65
C SER A 63 -12.57 -2.17 18.92
N ASN A 64 -12.68 -3.47 19.20
CA ASN A 64 -12.14 -4.11 20.40
C ASN A 64 -10.74 -4.70 20.19
N TYR A 65 -10.10 -4.50 19.03
CA TYR A 65 -8.79 -5.09 18.72
C TYR A 65 -7.84 -4.07 18.07
N PHE A 66 -6.54 -4.22 18.33
CA PHE A 66 -5.50 -3.37 17.75
C PHE A 66 -4.65 -4.08 16.69
N TYR A 67 -4.57 -5.42 16.76
CA TYR A 67 -3.64 -6.19 15.96
C TYR A 67 -4.27 -7.40 15.27
N VAL A 68 -3.77 -7.69 14.07
CA VAL A 68 -4.14 -8.89 13.30
C VAL A 68 -3.12 -10.02 13.49
N PHE A 69 -1.85 -9.66 13.71
CA PHE A 69 -0.74 -10.57 13.93
C PHE A 69 -0.06 -10.28 15.25
N ASP A 70 0.49 -11.33 15.83
CA ASP A 70 1.43 -11.23 16.93
C ASP A 70 2.73 -10.51 16.50
N ASP A 71 3.47 -9.94 17.43
CA ASP A 71 4.81 -9.38 17.17
C ASP A 71 5.74 -9.68 18.35
N PRO A 72 6.49 -10.78 18.28
CA PRO A 72 7.28 -11.29 19.40
C PRO A 72 8.38 -10.32 19.86
N GLU A 73 8.70 -9.28 19.08
CA GLU A 73 9.74 -8.30 19.41
C GLU A 73 9.22 -6.97 19.97
N ASN A 74 7.90 -6.74 19.97
CA ASN A 74 7.32 -5.46 20.39
C ASN A 74 5.97 -5.61 21.11
N HIS A 75 5.92 -6.49 22.10
CA HIS A 75 4.78 -6.56 22.99
C HIS A 75 4.92 -5.56 24.14
N VAL A 76 4.11 -4.51 24.10
CA VAL A 76 3.74 -3.75 25.32
C VAL A 76 2.61 -4.48 26.08
N LEU A 77 1.96 -5.50 25.50
CA LEU A 77 0.75 -6.13 26.07
C LEU A 77 0.75 -7.67 26.00
N THR A 78 1.86 -8.33 26.37
CA THR A 78 1.90 -9.79 26.58
C THR A 78 1.28 -10.26 27.89
N SER A 79 0.55 -9.40 28.63
CA SER A 79 -0.25 -9.94 29.72
C SER A 79 -1.47 -10.62 29.13
N LEU A 80 -1.50 -11.94 29.31
CA LEU A 80 -2.62 -12.88 29.10
C LEU A 80 -3.97 -12.43 29.72
N THR A 81 -4.02 -11.24 30.32
CA THR A 81 -5.18 -10.55 30.88
C THR A 81 -5.86 -9.61 29.88
N SER A 82 -5.28 -9.34 28.70
CA SER A 82 -5.81 -8.39 27.70
C SER A 82 -6.02 -9.06 26.34
N LEU A 83 -6.91 -10.06 26.32
CA LEU A 83 -7.39 -10.79 25.14
C LEU A 83 -8.04 -9.91 24.05
N GLN A 84 -8.08 -8.59 24.25
CA GLN A 84 -8.62 -7.56 23.36
C GLN A 84 -7.53 -6.88 22.51
N THR A 85 -6.33 -7.46 22.41
CA THR A 85 -5.23 -6.83 21.66
C THR A 85 -5.11 -7.39 20.25
N ILE A 86 -5.12 -8.72 20.12
CA ILE A 86 -5.02 -9.44 18.85
C ILE A 86 -6.35 -10.13 18.57
N ILE A 87 -6.87 -9.99 17.36
CA ILE A 87 -8.13 -10.64 16.99
C ILE A 87 -7.94 -12.17 16.84
N PRO A 88 -8.65 -12.99 17.63
CA PRO A 88 -8.58 -14.45 17.52
C PRO A 88 -8.99 -14.96 16.14
N PRO A 89 -8.36 -16.02 15.64
CA PRO A 89 -8.61 -16.51 14.29
C PRO A 89 -9.97 -17.22 14.13
N ASP A 90 -10.51 -17.74 15.22
CA ASP A 90 -11.74 -18.54 15.33
C ASP A 90 -12.98 -17.68 15.65
N GLN A 91 -12.80 -16.41 15.98
CA GLN A 91 -13.90 -15.50 16.28
C GLN A 91 -14.75 -15.21 15.03
N ALA A 92 -16.08 -15.20 15.20
CA ALA A 92 -17.00 -14.71 14.17
C ALA A 92 -16.63 -13.28 13.75
N GLY A 93 -16.58 -13.03 12.44
CA GLY A 93 -16.16 -11.72 11.91
C GLY A 93 -14.65 -11.45 11.94
N SER A 94 -13.81 -12.40 12.36
CA SER A 94 -12.34 -12.26 12.30
C SER A 94 -11.81 -12.04 10.87
N TRP A 95 -12.57 -12.49 9.87
CA TRP A 95 -12.30 -12.23 8.46
C TRP A 95 -12.29 -10.72 8.13
N GLN A 96 -13.07 -9.89 8.84
CA GLN A 96 -13.14 -8.44 8.60
C GLN A 96 -11.78 -7.77 8.86
N ALA A 97 -11.05 -8.23 9.88
CA ALA A 97 -9.70 -7.72 10.15
C ALA A 97 -8.69 -8.02 9.03
N ARG A 98 -9.00 -9.05 8.22
CA ARG A 98 -8.19 -9.60 7.13
C ARG A 98 -8.79 -9.31 5.75
N CYS A 99 -9.70 -8.35 5.70
CA CYS A 99 -10.32 -7.83 4.50
C CYS A 99 -10.00 -6.34 4.38
N SER A 100 -9.41 -5.92 3.26
CA SER A 100 -9.03 -4.51 3.06
C SER A 100 -10.22 -3.54 2.94
N GLY A 101 -11.42 -4.05 2.70
CA GLY A 101 -12.67 -3.27 2.74
C GLY A 101 -13.00 -2.79 4.15
N TYR A 102 -12.81 -3.66 5.14
CA TYR A 102 -13.11 -3.40 6.56
C TYR A 102 -11.91 -2.87 7.35
N ASN A 103 -10.75 -3.51 7.22
CA ASN A 103 -9.49 -3.04 7.80
C ASN A 103 -8.63 -2.40 6.70
N ARG A 104 -8.62 -1.06 6.64
CA ARG A 104 -7.91 -0.30 5.60
C ARG A 104 -6.38 -0.47 5.63
N LEU A 105 -5.82 -0.97 6.74
CA LEU A 105 -4.40 -1.30 6.84
C LEU A 105 -4.07 -2.72 6.39
N TYR A 106 -5.06 -3.62 6.28
CA TYR A 106 -4.80 -4.98 5.83
C TYR A 106 -4.37 -5.02 4.37
N TYR A 107 -3.76 -6.13 3.99
CA TYR A 107 -3.30 -6.37 2.62
C TYR A 107 -4.43 -6.15 1.61
N ASN A 108 -4.18 -5.27 0.64
CA ASN A 108 -5.04 -5.06 -0.51
C ASN A 108 -4.36 -5.61 -1.77
N PRO A 109 -4.92 -6.65 -2.43
CA PRO A 109 -4.32 -7.26 -3.62
C PRO A 109 -4.25 -6.33 -4.84
N HIS A 110 -5.00 -5.23 -4.82
CA HIS A 110 -5.03 -4.17 -5.83
C HIS A 110 -4.12 -2.98 -5.49
N LYS A 111 -3.22 -3.11 -4.50
CA LYS A 111 -2.20 -2.09 -4.21
C LYS A 111 -0.82 -2.72 -4.33
N ILE A 112 0.12 -1.96 -4.88
CA ILE A 112 1.53 -2.36 -4.90
C ILE A 112 2.23 -1.76 -3.68
N TYR A 113 2.83 -2.60 -2.86
CA TYR A 113 3.55 -2.22 -1.65
C TYR A 113 5.05 -2.25 -1.91
N PHE A 114 5.66 -1.06 -1.90
CA PHE A 114 7.10 -0.90 -2.07
C PHE A 114 7.83 -1.00 -0.73
N PRO A 115 9.09 -1.48 -0.72
CA PRO A 115 9.95 -1.36 0.46
C PRO A 115 10.13 0.08 0.92
N TRP A 116 10.58 0.28 2.16
CA TRP A 116 10.97 1.62 2.61
C TRP A 116 12.09 2.19 1.72
N PRO A 117 11.96 3.46 1.28
CA PRO A 117 12.98 4.10 0.46
C PRO A 117 14.22 4.43 1.31
N TYR A 118 15.27 4.91 0.63
CA TYR A 118 16.57 5.18 1.24
C TYR A 118 16.50 6.12 2.46
N TRP A 119 17.26 5.78 3.50
CA TRP A 119 17.49 6.64 4.67
C TRP A 119 19.00 6.73 4.92
N SER A 120 19.58 7.93 4.92
CA SER A 120 21.05 8.12 4.91
C SER A 120 21.79 7.49 6.09
N ASP A 121 21.16 7.44 7.26
CA ASP A 121 21.74 6.92 8.50
C ASP A 121 21.37 5.44 8.76
N ILE A 122 20.48 4.86 7.97
CA ILE A 122 20.11 3.44 8.04
C ILE A 122 20.65 2.77 6.79
N GLN A 123 21.70 1.97 6.99
CA GLN A 123 22.37 1.08 6.04
C GLN A 123 21.80 1.06 4.61
N GLU A 124 22.65 1.35 3.63
CA GLU A 124 22.40 1.18 2.18
C GLU A 124 21.75 -0.18 1.84
N GLU A 125 21.95 -1.19 2.69
CA GLU A 125 21.36 -2.53 2.65
C GLU A 125 19.83 -2.59 2.61
N LEU A 126 19.10 -1.57 3.07
CA LEU A 126 17.62 -1.59 3.06
C LEU A 126 16.99 -0.87 1.88
N LYS A 127 17.78 -0.12 1.11
CA LYS A 127 17.26 0.65 -0.03
C LYS A 127 16.61 -0.29 -1.04
N ASP A 128 15.32 -0.07 -1.27
CA ASP A 128 14.50 -0.83 -2.23
C ASP A 128 14.55 -2.36 -2.02
N LYS A 129 14.97 -2.80 -0.82
CA LYS A 129 15.14 -4.21 -0.51
C LYS A 129 13.79 -4.83 -0.21
N LYS A 130 13.32 -5.66 -1.14
CA LYS A 130 12.11 -6.46 -0.97
C LYS A 130 12.19 -7.32 0.29
N ALA A 131 11.05 -7.49 0.95
CA ALA A 131 10.95 -8.39 2.09
C ALA A 131 11.20 -9.84 1.63
N ASN A 132 11.70 -10.67 2.54
CA ASN A 132 11.84 -12.09 2.27
C ASN A 132 10.46 -12.72 1.96
N LEU A 133 10.39 -13.50 0.88
CA LEU A 133 9.15 -14.05 0.34
C LEU A 133 8.42 -15.03 1.28
N ASN A 134 9.16 -15.72 2.14
CA ASN A 134 8.62 -16.77 3.02
C ASN A 134 8.68 -16.36 4.50
N CYS A 135 9.65 -15.53 4.88
CA CYS A 135 9.82 -15.05 6.24
C CYS A 135 10.00 -13.51 6.27
N PRO A 136 8.97 -12.73 5.91
CA PRO A 136 9.02 -11.28 6.01
C PRO A 136 9.21 -10.85 7.48
N PRO A 137 10.18 -9.94 7.77
CA PRO A 137 10.44 -9.50 9.12
C PRO A 137 9.26 -8.73 9.73
N TYR A 138 9.06 -8.88 11.04
CA TYR A 138 8.09 -8.10 11.81
C TYR A 138 8.49 -6.61 11.85
N HIS A 139 9.77 -6.30 11.86
CA HIS A 139 10.23 -4.93 11.76
C HIS A 139 11.35 -4.87 10.72
N PRO A 140 11.34 -3.91 9.76
CA PRO A 140 12.34 -3.85 8.69
C PRO A 140 13.80 -3.84 9.17
N LEU A 141 14.04 -3.33 10.37
CA LEU A 141 15.38 -3.24 11.00
C LEU A 141 15.72 -4.40 11.94
N LYS A 142 14.83 -5.37 12.14
CA LYS A 142 15.01 -6.48 13.10
C LYS A 142 15.00 -7.83 12.38
N SER A 143 15.41 -8.88 13.08
CA SER A 143 15.65 -10.19 12.48
C SER A 143 14.52 -11.20 12.64
N LYS A 144 13.59 -11.02 13.60
CA LYS A 144 12.42 -11.91 13.70
C LYS A 144 11.47 -11.69 12.53
N CYS A 145 10.93 -12.79 12.03
CA CYS A 145 10.04 -12.81 10.90
C CYS A 145 8.86 -13.75 11.10
N LEU A 146 7.79 -13.51 10.35
CA LEU A 146 6.62 -14.35 10.29
C LEU A 146 6.81 -15.37 9.17
N ASN A 147 6.73 -16.67 9.46
CA ASN A 147 6.67 -17.66 8.38
C ASN A 147 5.27 -17.59 7.74
N LEU A 148 5.22 -17.25 6.47
CA LEU A 148 3.96 -17.05 5.75
C LEU A 148 3.19 -18.34 5.48
N ASP A 149 3.85 -19.50 5.51
CA ASP A 149 3.21 -20.82 5.33
C ASP A 149 2.82 -21.50 6.64
N ASP A 150 3.21 -20.92 7.79
CA ASP A 150 2.74 -21.41 9.08
C ASP A 150 1.22 -21.16 9.20
N PRO A 151 0.48 -22.03 9.91
CA PRO A 151 -0.96 -21.94 10.01
C PRO A 151 -1.35 -20.71 10.83
N TYR A 152 -2.13 -19.83 10.21
CA TYR A 152 -2.90 -18.79 10.89
C TYR A 152 -4.09 -19.41 11.66
N PHE A 153 -4.77 -20.35 11.01
CA PHE A 153 -5.90 -21.06 11.58
C PHE A 153 -5.75 -22.53 11.22
N THR A 154 -5.88 -23.39 12.22
CA THR A 154 -5.87 -24.83 12.02
C THR A 154 -6.91 -25.48 12.93
N ASN A 155 -7.69 -26.39 12.36
CA ASN A 155 -8.56 -27.30 13.08
C ASN A 155 -8.39 -28.71 12.49
N GLU A 156 -9.18 -29.69 12.92
CA GLU A 156 -9.04 -31.08 12.47
C GLU A 156 -9.18 -31.27 10.94
N ASN A 157 -9.74 -30.29 10.23
CA ASN A 157 -10.18 -30.43 8.84
C ASN A 157 -9.60 -29.38 7.87
N ILE A 158 -9.15 -28.23 8.38
CA ILE A 158 -8.69 -27.07 7.61
C ILE A 158 -7.42 -26.53 8.23
N SER A 159 -6.46 -26.15 7.38
CA SER A 159 -5.30 -25.35 7.74
C SER A 159 -5.19 -24.21 6.75
N ILE A 160 -5.23 -22.98 7.22
CA ILE A 160 -5.06 -21.76 6.42
C ILE A 160 -3.75 -21.11 6.86
N SER A 161 -2.86 -20.84 5.91
CA SER A 161 -1.58 -20.18 6.18
C SER A 161 -1.72 -18.68 6.49
N HIS A 162 -0.69 -18.08 7.08
CA HIS A 162 -0.67 -16.64 7.37
C HIS A 162 -0.85 -15.75 6.14
N ALA A 163 -0.35 -16.17 4.98
CA ALA A 163 -0.51 -15.42 3.74
C ALA A 163 -1.87 -15.67 3.09
N HIS A 164 -2.89 -14.99 3.59
CA HIS A 164 -4.23 -15.01 3.03
C HIS A 164 -4.91 -13.66 3.18
N PHE A 165 -5.99 -13.47 2.42
CA PHE A 165 -6.87 -12.31 2.56
C PHE A 165 -8.30 -12.68 2.19
N PHE A 166 -9.23 -11.89 2.71
CA PHE A 166 -10.64 -11.98 2.35
C PHE A 166 -11.03 -10.84 1.41
N SER A 167 -11.88 -11.15 0.44
CA SER A 167 -12.43 -10.16 -0.50
C SER A 167 -13.84 -10.55 -0.89
N PHE A 168 -14.68 -9.56 -1.17
CA PHE A 168 -16.00 -9.74 -1.74
C PHE A 168 -16.17 -8.76 -2.90
N ASP A 169 -17.16 -9.01 -3.74
CA ASP A 169 -17.49 -8.15 -4.88
C ASP A 169 -18.54 -7.15 -4.46
N ASP A 170 -18.08 -5.92 -4.18
CA ASP A 170 -18.89 -4.79 -3.74
C ASP A 170 -19.70 -4.22 -4.92
N THR A 171 -20.87 -4.80 -5.15
CA THR A 171 -21.69 -4.56 -6.35
C THR A 171 -22.38 -3.20 -6.29
N ASN A 172 -22.66 -2.70 -5.09
CA ASN A 172 -23.33 -1.42 -4.87
C ASN A 172 -22.37 -0.28 -4.42
N ALA A 173 -21.07 -0.57 -4.31
CA ALA A 173 -20.01 0.34 -3.95
C ALA A 173 -20.15 0.99 -2.56
N ASN A 174 -20.78 0.30 -1.61
CA ASN A 174 -20.95 0.77 -0.23
C ASN A 174 -19.81 0.34 0.71
N ALA A 175 -18.89 -0.52 0.24
CA ALA A 175 -17.81 -1.14 1.00
C ALA A 175 -18.26 -1.98 2.22
N ILE A 176 -19.47 -2.52 2.18
CA ILE A 176 -20.08 -3.38 3.20
C ILE A 176 -20.53 -4.66 2.49
N LEU A 177 -20.23 -5.81 3.10
CA LEU A 177 -20.70 -7.09 2.58
C LEU A 177 -22.23 -7.19 2.71
N ASP A 178 -22.92 -7.29 1.59
CA ASP A 178 -24.37 -7.45 1.52
C ASP A 178 -24.81 -8.92 1.35
N PHE A 179 -26.10 -9.19 1.56
CA PHE A 179 -26.66 -10.56 1.52
C PHE A 179 -26.54 -11.24 0.15
N ASP A 180 -26.55 -10.45 -0.93
CA ASP A 180 -26.38 -10.93 -2.31
C ASP A 180 -24.91 -11.00 -2.75
N GLU A 181 -23.99 -10.53 -1.93
CA GLU A 181 -22.56 -10.57 -2.19
C GLU A 181 -21.92 -11.82 -1.61
N THR A 182 -20.86 -12.29 -2.27
CA THR A 182 -20.15 -13.50 -1.85
C THR A 182 -18.78 -13.15 -1.30
N LEU A 183 -18.51 -13.63 -0.10
CA LEU A 183 -17.18 -13.54 0.53
C LEU A 183 -16.28 -14.68 0.02
N PHE A 184 -15.07 -14.32 -0.39
CA PHE A 184 -14.03 -15.24 -0.81
C PHE A 184 -12.82 -15.15 0.12
N LEU A 185 -12.27 -16.31 0.47
CA LEU A 185 -10.95 -16.47 1.07
C LEU A 185 -9.96 -16.83 -0.03
N ILE A 186 -8.90 -16.04 -0.17
CA ILE A 186 -7.79 -16.30 -1.08
C ILE A 186 -6.54 -16.56 -0.24
N GLU A 187 -6.00 -17.77 -0.35
CA GLU A 187 -4.75 -18.18 0.29
C GLU A 187 -3.61 -18.22 -0.74
N LEU A 188 -2.48 -17.63 -0.37
CA LEU A 188 -1.25 -17.62 -1.15
C LEU A 188 -0.41 -18.84 -0.73
N SER A 189 -0.77 -20.05 -1.16
CA SER A 189 -0.10 -21.29 -0.72
C SER A 189 1.35 -21.37 -1.21
N GLY A 190 2.33 -21.33 -0.29
CA GLY A 190 3.73 -21.50 -0.62
C GLY A 190 4.13 -22.94 -0.96
N LYS A 191 3.37 -23.92 -0.45
CA LYS A 191 3.57 -25.34 -0.75
C LYS A 191 3.31 -25.64 -2.22
N ASP A 192 2.22 -25.11 -2.75
CA ASP A 192 1.74 -25.40 -4.10
C ASP A 192 2.08 -24.27 -5.09
N GLN A 193 2.60 -23.14 -4.60
CA GLN A 193 2.93 -21.93 -5.36
C GLN A 193 1.76 -21.41 -6.21
N LEU A 194 0.55 -21.44 -5.64
CA LEU A 194 -0.69 -21.09 -6.32
C LEU A 194 -1.66 -20.39 -5.36
N LEU A 195 -2.68 -19.76 -5.97
CA LEU A 195 -3.77 -19.12 -5.25
C LEU A 195 -4.86 -20.16 -4.99
N LEU A 196 -5.05 -20.54 -3.73
CA LEU A 196 -6.16 -21.38 -3.30
C LEU A 196 -7.34 -20.49 -2.97
N VAL A 197 -8.48 -20.69 -3.65
CA VAL A 197 -9.67 -19.88 -3.42
C VAL A 197 -10.78 -20.73 -2.82
N HIS A 198 -11.40 -20.19 -1.77
CA HIS A 198 -12.57 -20.75 -1.14
C HIS A 198 -13.68 -19.71 -1.09
N LYS A 199 -14.88 -20.08 -1.54
CA LYS A 199 -16.11 -19.35 -1.30
C LYS A 199 -16.58 -19.62 0.13
N ILE A 200 -16.92 -18.58 0.87
CA ILE A 200 -17.52 -18.68 2.20
C ILE A 200 -19.04 -18.61 2.05
N ILE A 201 -19.75 -19.60 2.60
CA ILE A 201 -21.20 -19.73 2.43
C ILE A 201 -21.96 -18.79 3.38
N GLN A 202 -21.53 -18.72 4.64
CA GLN A 202 -22.11 -17.89 5.70
C GLN A 202 -20.99 -17.14 6.44
N PRO A 203 -20.76 -15.86 6.12
CA PRO A 203 -19.71 -15.03 6.74
C PRO A 203 -19.84 -14.84 8.26
N ASP A 204 -21.07 -14.94 8.78
CA ASP A 204 -21.38 -14.83 10.22
C ASP A 204 -21.00 -16.10 10.99
N LEU A 205 -20.89 -17.23 10.29
CA LEU A 205 -20.32 -18.45 10.84
C LEU A 205 -18.79 -18.37 10.69
N GLY A 206 -18.06 -18.77 11.73
CA GLY A 206 -16.61 -18.84 11.69
C GLY A 206 -16.08 -19.74 10.57
N ILE A 207 -14.76 -19.85 10.48
CA ILE A 207 -14.09 -20.67 9.46
C ILE A 207 -14.32 -22.15 9.77
N ALA A 208 -15.07 -22.84 8.91
CA ALA A 208 -15.39 -24.26 9.04
C ALA A 208 -15.49 -24.94 7.66
N LYS A 209 -15.26 -26.25 7.58
CA LYS A 209 -15.13 -26.97 6.31
C LYS A 209 -16.46 -27.03 5.57
N GLU A 210 -17.54 -27.22 6.32
CA GLU A 210 -18.92 -27.17 5.86
C GLU A 210 -19.34 -25.77 5.38
N ASN A 211 -18.61 -24.72 5.77
CA ASN A 211 -18.89 -23.33 5.40
C ASN A 211 -17.99 -22.82 4.26
N MET A 212 -17.18 -23.71 3.67
CA MET A 212 -16.19 -23.38 2.66
C MET A 212 -16.32 -24.29 1.44
N GLU A 213 -16.38 -23.69 0.25
CA GLU A 213 -16.36 -24.40 -1.02
C GLU A 213 -15.14 -23.96 -1.83
N GLN A 214 -14.27 -24.91 -2.20
CA GLN A 214 -13.11 -24.58 -3.02
C GLN A 214 -13.54 -24.27 -4.45
N VAL A 215 -13.09 -23.14 -4.99
CA VAL A 215 -13.41 -22.65 -6.33
C VAL A 215 -12.14 -22.31 -7.09
N SER A 216 -12.23 -22.29 -8.41
CA SER A 216 -11.12 -21.89 -9.28
C SER A 216 -11.06 -20.37 -9.42
N LEU A 217 -9.85 -19.80 -9.57
CA LEU A 217 -9.63 -18.36 -9.73
C LEU A 217 -10.45 -17.72 -10.88
N SER A 218 -10.76 -18.50 -11.92
CA SER A 218 -11.58 -18.06 -13.06
C SER A 218 -13.07 -17.86 -12.73
N GLN A 219 -13.55 -18.41 -11.62
CA GLN A 219 -14.94 -18.27 -11.18
C GLN A 219 -15.17 -17.01 -10.34
N LEU A 220 -14.11 -16.30 -9.97
CA LEU A 220 -14.22 -15.07 -9.19
C LEU A 220 -14.65 -13.91 -10.07
N PRO A 221 -15.34 -12.91 -9.50
CA PRO A 221 -15.61 -11.65 -10.17
C PRO A 221 -14.34 -10.94 -10.66
N GLU A 222 -14.48 -10.12 -11.70
CA GLU A 222 -13.35 -9.36 -12.28
C GLU A 222 -12.69 -8.43 -11.28
N SER A 223 -13.51 -7.82 -10.43
CA SER A 223 -13.12 -6.93 -9.33
C SER A 223 -12.19 -7.56 -8.29
N ILE A 224 -12.13 -8.90 -8.25
CA ILE A 224 -11.27 -9.65 -7.33
C ILE A 224 -10.15 -10.36 -8.09
N ARG A 225 -10.44 -10.98 -9.25
CA ARG A 225 -9.46 -11.83 -9.95
C ARG A 225 -8.37 -11.05 -10.68
N LEU A 226 -8.60 -9.77 -10.99
CA LEU A 226 -7.70 -8.94 -11.77
C LEU A 226 -6.90 -8.00 -10.87
N ASN A 227 -5.64 -7.75 -11.22
CA ASN A 227 -4.83 -6.71 -10.60
C ASN A 227 -5.19 -5.31 -11.16
N THR A 228 -4.51 -4.26 -10.69
CA THR A 228 -4.73 -2.88 -11.16
C THR A 228 -4.47 -2.65 -12.65
N SER A 229 -3.73 -3.55 -13.30
CA SER A 229 -3.44 -3.50 -14.74
C SER A 229 -4.49 -4.27 -15.56
N GLY A 230 -5.51 -4.85 -14.91
CA GLY A 230 -6.52 -5.69 -15.57
C GLY A 230 -6.03 -7.10 -15.91
N GLU A 231 -4.89 -7.54 -15.37
CA GLU A 231 -4.35 -8.88 -15.59
C GLU A 231 -4.73 -9.82 -14.44
N PRO A 232 -4.94 -11.13 -14.68
CA PRO A 232 -5.19 -12.08 -13.61
C PRO A 232 -4.10 -12.05 -12.53
N MET A 233 -4.51 -12.07 -11.27
CA MET A 233 -3.58 -12.21 -10.15
C MET A 233 -2.78 -13.51 -10.27
N ASN A 234 -1.49 -13.43 -9.99
CA ASN A 234 -0.62 -14.60 -9.92
C ASN A 234 0.04 -14.72 -8.54
N TYR A 235 0.35 -15.95 -8.15
CA TYR A 235 0.94 -16.26 -6.85
C TYR A 235 2.24 -15.50 -6.59
N THR A 236 3.20 -15.52 -7.53
CA THR A 236 4.53 -14.93 -7.31
C THR A 236 4.47 -13.44 -6.98
N HIS A 237 3.69 -12.67 -7.74
CA HIS A 237 3.51 -11.24 -7.50
C HIS A 237 2.75 -10.99 -6.20
N GLN A 238 1.63 -11.68 -5.98
CA GLN A 238 0.81 -11.48 -4.79
C GLN A 238 1.56 -11.86 -3.50
N ARG A 239 2.34 -12.94 -3.52
CA ARG A 239 3.14 -13.38 -2.38
C ARG A 239 4.25 -12.38 -2.04
N GLN A 240 4.98 -11.88 -3.04
CA GLN A 240 6.01 -10.86 -2.79
C GLN A 240 5.40 -9.55 -2.28
N ASN A 241 4.24 -9.17 -2.83
CA ASN A 241 3.53 -7.97 -2.44
C ASN A 241 2.97 -8.07 -1.01
N PHE A 242 2.45 -9.25 -0.63
CA PHE A 242 2.04 -9.56 0.74
C PHE A 242 3.22 -9.47 1.72
N ALA A 243 4.37 -10.05 1.36
CA ALA A 243 5.59 -9.97 2.18
C ALA A 243 6.04 -8.50 2.38
N ASN A 244 6.03 -7.69 1.32
CA ASN A 244 6.36 -6.27 1.42
C ASN A 244 5.35 -5.50 2.28
N TRP A 245 4.06 -5.72 2.08
CA TRP A 245 3.03 -5.13 2.92
C TRP A 245 3.25 -5.47 4.40
N PHE A 246 3.50 -6.74 4.69
CA PHE A 246 3.71 -7.21 6.05
C PHE A 246 4.87 -6.48 6.72
N SER A 247 6.03 -6.43 6.08
CA SER A 247 7.21 -5.82 6.69
C SER A 247 7.15 -4.29 6.76
N PHE A 248 6.60 -3.63 5.74
CA PHE A 248 6.77 -2.19 5.54
C PHE A 248 5.51 -1.35 5.70
N HIS A 249 4.30 -1.94 5.73
CA HIS A 249 3.03 -1.19 5.66
C HIS A 249 1.93 -1.69 6.61
N ARG A 250 2.10 -2.82 7.29
CA ARG A 250 1.00 -3.42 8.09
C ARG A 250 0.55 -2.60 9.29
N ARG A 251 1.31 -1.58 9.71
CA ARG A 251 1.03 -0.72 10.89
C ARG A 251 0.89 0.73 10.48
N LYS A 252 0.08 1.51 11.23
CA LYS A 252 -0.08 2.96 10.98
C LYS A 252 1.28 3.67 10.97
N GLU A 253 2.13 3.39 11.96
CA GLU A 253 3.47 3.98 12.04
C GLU A 253 4.34 3.64 10.82
N PHE A 254 4.21 2.44 10.26
CA PHE A 254 5.02 2.01 9.12
C PHE A 254 4.58 2.70 7.84
N VAL A 255 3.27 2.86 7.65
CA VAL A 255 2.71 3.64 6.53
C VAL A 255 3.17 5.10 6.61
N ILE A 256 3.12 5.73 7.79
CA ILE A 256 3.59 7.13 7.94
C ILE A 256 5.09 7.23 7.69
N LYS A 257 5.90 6.34 8.28
CA LYS A 257 7.37 6.31 8.05
C LYS A 257 7.69 6.17 6.56
N TYR A 258 7.00 5.28 5.85
CA TYR A 258 7.16 5.12 4.40
C TYR A 258 6.83 6.42 3.65
N GLN A 259 5.67 7.02 3.90
CA GLN A 259 5.23 8.23 3.19
C GLN A 259 6.15 9.42 3.45
N MET A 260 6.61 9.58 4.70
CA MET A 260 7.59 10.59 5.06
C MET A 260 8.92 10.39 4.36
N ALA A 261 9.41 9.15 4.30
CA ALA A 261 10.66 8.84 3.62
C ALA A 261 10.55 9.13 2.11
N CYS A 262 9.41 8.82 1.47
CA CYS A 262 9.15 9.22 0.08
C CYS A 262 9.09 10.74 -0.13
N LEU A 263 8.55 11.50 0.83
CA LEU A 263 8.54 12.96 0.76
C LEU A 263 9.95 13.53 0.83
N VAL A 264 10.77 13.04 1.77
CA VAL A 264 12.16 13.46 1.94
C VAL A 264 12.99 13.15 0.69
N ASP A 265 12.81 11.97 0.10
CA ASP A 265 13.51 11.55 -1.12
C ASP A 265 13.20 12.47 -2.32
N LYS A 266 11.96 12.98 -2.43
CA LYS A 266 11.56 13.91 -3.51
C LYS A 266 12.09 15.34 -3.35
N VAL A 267 12.43 15.76 -2.14
CA VAL A 267 12.88 17.12 -1.84
C VAL A 267 14.42 17.24 -1.88
N ARG A 268 15.11 16.10 -1.95
CA ARG A 268 16.56 16.03 -2.16
C ARG A 268 16.94 16.25 -3.61
#